data_AF-A0A822E4M8-F1
#
_entry.id   AF-A0A822E4M8-F1
#
_cell.length_a   1.000
_cell.length_b   1.000
_cell.length_c   1.000
_cell.angle_alpha   90.00
_cell.angle_beta   90.00
_cell.angle_gamma   90.00
#
_symmetry.space_group_name_H-M   'P 1'
#
loop_
_entity.id
_entity.type
_entity.pdbx_description
1 polymer ?
#
loop_
_entity_poly.entity_id
_entity_poly.type
_entity_poly.pdbx_seq_one_letter_code
_entity_poly.pdbx_strand_id
1 'polypeptide(L)'
;MEKFHELWIMNEERCKEMTQKLLDADRIIFEHQLGLTWTPPDLDFMNNIGPIDATKIPKPSIDVVREILTDQQEDSSTKQTTSHLSNKAMKNMLELLCDEGDFLIEPKLLALLEPLENNEKNLIKLDAIFRALKIEND
;
A
#
# COMPACT_ATOMS: atom_id res chain seq x y z
N MET A 1 -11.49 21.31 -10.16
CA MET A 1 -10.87 19.96 -10.11
C MET A 1 -10.44 19.49 -11.49
N GLU A 2 -11.25 19.71 -12.54
CA GLU A 2 -10.98 19.26 -13.92
C GLU A 2 -9.62 19.72 -14.50
N LYS A 3 -9.27 21.01 -14.34
CA LYS A 3 -7.96 21.54 -14.79
C LYS A 3 -6.75 20.83 -14.19
N PHE A 4 -6.84 20.39 -12.93
CA PHE A 4 -5.75 19.67 -12.26
C PHE A 4 -5.65 18.23 -12.77
N HIS A 5 -6.79 17.62 -13.09
CA HIS A 5 -6.85 16.29 -13.66
C HIS A 5 -6.27 16.25 -15.08
N GLU A 6 -6.63 17.23 -15.93
CA GLU A 6 -6.06 17.37 -17.27
C GLU A 6 -4.55 17.61 -17.22
N LEU A 7 -4.09 18.49 -16.33
CA LEU A 7 -2.66 18.79 -16.17
C LEU A 7 -1.89 17.58 -15.63
N TRP A 8 -2.53 16.76 -14.79
CA TRP A 8 -1.96 15.49 -14.35
C TRP A 8 -1.77 14.52 -15.51
N ILE A 9 -2.82 14.28 -16.31
CA ILE A 9 -2.76 13.36 -17.45
C ILE A 9 -1.68 13.80 -18.44
N MET A 10 -1.62 15.10 -18.75
CA MET A 10 -0.61 15.66 -19.64
C MET A 10 0.81 15.46 -19.10
N ASN A 11 1.04 15.69 -17.80
CA ASN A 11 2.35 15.48 -17.17
C ASN A 11 2.72 14.00 -17.11
N GLU A 12 1.76 13.13 -16.78
CA GLU A 12 1.93 11.69 -16.75
C GLU A 12 2.34 11.15 -18.13
N GLU A 13 1.63 11.56 -19.19
CA GLU A 13 1.95 11.21 -20.57
C GLU A 13 3.39 11.64 -20.92
N ARG A 14 3.75 12.89 -20.59
CA ARG A 14 5.11 13.41 -20.79
C ARG A 14 6.19 12.60 -20.05
N CYS A 15 5.90 12.17 -18.83
CA CYS A 15 6.80 11.31 -18.04
C CYS A 15 6.94 9.92 -18.67
N LYS A 16 5.85 9.33 -19.19
CA LYS A 16 5.88 8.04 -19.90
C LYS A 16 6.75 8.12 -21.16
N GLU A 17 6.59 9.17 -21.94
CA GLU A 17 7.44 9.40 -23.13
C GLU A 17 8.93 9.52 -22.78
N MET A 18 9.26 10.27 -21.72
CA MET A 18 10.66 10.40 -21.28
C MET A 18 11.22 9.07 -20.78
N THR A 19 10.42 8.29 -20.07
CA THR A 19 10.83 6.97 -19.57
C THR A 19 11.09 6.01 -20.73
N GLN A 20 10.24 6.02 -21.77
CA GLN A 20 10.46 5.21 -22.97
C GLN A 20 11.80 5.56 -23.64
N LYS A 21 12.10 6.85 -23.81
CA LYS A 21 13.38 7.30 -24.37
C LYS A 21 14.57 6.86 -23.52
N LEU A 22 14.42 6.87 -22.20
CA LEU A 22 15.45 6.41 -21.28
C LEU A 22 15.67 4.89 -21.40
N LEU A 23 14.60 4.10 -21.50
CA LEU A 23 14.66 2.64 -21.70
C LEU A 23 15.29 2.29 -23.04
N ASP A 24 14.98 3.02 -24.10
CA ASP A 24 15.60 2.84 -25.41
C ASP A 24 17.12 3.13 -25.35
N ALA A 25 17.52 4.19 -24.64
CA ALA A 25 18.93 4.52 -24.44
C ALA A 25 19.65 3.45 -23.59
N ASP A 26 19.01 2.99 -22.52
CA ASP A 26 19.52 1.92 -21.65
C ASP A 26 19.71 0.63 -22.46
N ARG A 27 18.72 0.25 -23.25
CA ARG A 27 18.80 -0.87 -24.18
C ARG A 27 19.99 -0.76 -25.13
N ILE A 28 20.19 0.40 -25.75
CA ILE A 28 21.32 0.64 -26.65
C ILE A 28 22.65 0.48 -25.91
N ILE A 29 22.78 0.98 -24.69
CA ILE A 29 24.01 0.86 -23.90
C ILE A 29 24.27 -0.61 -23.53
N PHE A 30 23.25 -1.33 -23.08
CA PHE A 30 23.34 -2.75 -22.75
C PHE A 30 23.71 -3.62 -23.94
N GLU A 31 23.02 -3.46 -25.07
CA GLU A 31 23.22 -4.28 -26.26
C GLU A 31 24.52 -3.90 -26.99
N HIS A 32 24.76 -2.60 -27.24
CA HIS A 32 25.87 -2.17 -28.10
C HIS A 32 27.18 -1.94 -27.35
N GLN A 33 27.14 -1.38 -26.14
CA GLN A 33 28.38 -1.02 -25.42
C GLN A 33 28.85 -2.15 -24.50
N LEU A 34 27.92 -2.91 -23.90
CA LEU A 34 28.24 -3.99 -22.98
C LEU A 34 28.17 -5.38 -23.63
N GLY A 35 27.52 -5.51 -24.78
CA GLY A 35 27.32 -6.79 -25.45
C GLY A 35 26.45 -7.76 -24.64
N LEU A 36 25.59 -7.23 -23.77
CA LEU A 36 24.68 -8.01 -22.93
C LEU A 36 23.26 -7.98 -23.50
N THR A 37 22.49 -9.03 -23.24
CA THR A 37 21.06 -9.05 -23.58
C THR A 37 20.29 -8.13 -22.63
N TRP A 38 19.65 -7.10 -23.15
CA TRP A 38 18.79 -6.22 -22.36
C TRP A 38 17.47 -6.90 -22.03
N THR A 39 17.07 -6.85 -20.77
CA THR A 39 15.76 -7.31 -20.29
C THR A 39 14.98 -6.12 -19.76
N PRO A 40 13.78 -5.83 -20.31
CA PRO A 40 12.98 -4.71 -19.83
C PRO A 40 12.60 -4.90 -18.36
N PRO A 41 12.65 -3.84 -17.54
CA PRO A 41 12.11 -3.87 -16.19
C PRO A 41 10.59 -4.04 -16.22
N ASP A 42 10.01 -4.50 -15.11
CA ASP A 42 8.57 -4.50 -14.91
C ASP A 42 8.05 -3.05 -14.86
N LEU A 43 7.11 -2.72 -15.74
CA LEU A 43 6.53 -1.40 -15.92
C LEU A 43 5.03 -1.39 -15.66
N ASP A 44 4.49 -2.40 -14.96
CA ASP A 44 3.06 -2.51 -14.67
C ASP A 44 2.51 -1.27 -13.96
N PHE A 45 3.33 -0.60 -13.14
CA PHE A 45 2.96 0.65 -12.47
C PHE A 45 2.72 1.83 -13.43
N MET A 46 3.28 1.81 -14.64
CA MET A 46 3.09 2.85 -15.66
C MET A 46 1.79 2.69 -16.47
N ASN A 47 1.06 1.59 -16.29
CA ASN A 47 -0.24 1.37 -16.96
C ASN A 47 -1.38 2.17 -16.33
N ASN A 48 -1.16 2.77 -15.16
CA ASN A 48 -2.14 3.66 -14.52
C ASN A 48 -2.41 4.88 -15.40
N ILE A 49 -3.63 5.42 -15.35
CA ILE A 49 -3.99 6.66 -16.04
C ILE A 49 -4.69 7.57 -15.04
N GLY A 50 -4.15 8.78 -14.89
CA GLY A 50 -4.68 9.81 -14.01
C GLY A 50 -4.18 9.68 -12.56
N PRO A 51 -4.63 10.60 -11.68
CA PRO A 51 -4.30 10.56 -10.26
C PRO A 51 -4.76 9.24 -9.64
N ILE A 52 -3.97 8.69 -8.72
CA ILE A 52 -4.35 7.49 -7.98
C ILE A 52 -5.65 7.78 -7.23
N ASP A 53 -6.72 7.12 -7.65
CA ASP A 53 -8.02 7.24 -7.02
C ASP A 53 -7.98 6.46 -5.70
N ALA A 54 -7.85 7.19 -4.58
CA ALA A 54 -7.82 6.60 -3.26
C ALA A 54 -9.09 5.79 -2.93
N THR A 55 -10.19 5.98 -3.69
CA THR A 55 -11.41 5.20 -3.55
C THR A 55 -11.33 3.80 -4.19
N LYS A 56 -10.39 3.58 -5.11
CA LYS A 56 -10.14 2.28 -5.76
C LYS A 56 -9.05 1.47 -5.06
N ILE A 57 -8.32 2.07 -4.13
CA ILE A 57 -7.44 1.33 -3.23
C ILE A 57 -8.36 0.49 -2.34
N PRO A 58 -8.21 -0.85 -2.29
CA PRO A 58 -8.98 -1.68 -1.39
C PRO A 58 -8.80 -1.12 0.02
N LYS A 59 -9.85 -0.54 0.57
CA LYS A 59 -9.81 -0.05 1.94
C LYS A 59 -9.66 -1.29 2.82
N PRO A 60 -8.66 -1.35 3.71
CA PRO A 60 -8.54 -2.46 4.63
C PRO A 60 -9.78 -2.45 5.54
N SER A 61 -10.68 -3.40 5.31
CA SER A 61 -11.81 -3.61 6.22
C SER A 61 -11.27 -4.03 7.59
N ILE A 62 -11.87 -3.48 8.65
CA ILE A 62 -11.55 -3.88 10.02
C ILE A 62 -11.82 -5.37 10.24
N ASP A 63 -12.74 -5.95 9.47
CA ASP A 63 -12.99 -7.39 9.45
C ASP A 63 -11.80 -8.18 8.89
N VAL A 64 -11.13 -7.66 7.86
CA VAL A 64 -9.90 -8.25 7.28
C VAL A 64 -8.73 -8.12 8.24
N VAL A 65 -8.59 -6.97 8.90
CA VAL A 65 -7.57 -6.76 9.94
C VAL A 65 -7.79 -7.67 11.14
N ARG A 66 -9.05 -7.85 11.55
CA ARG A 66 -9.41 -8.76 12.63
C ARG A 66 -9.05 -10.20 12.28
N GLU A 67 -9.42 -10.67 11.09
CA GLU A 67 -9.08 -12.01 10.59
C GLU A 67 -7.56 -12.24 10.66
N ILE A 68 -6.76 -11.31 10.14
CA ILE A 68 -5.28 -11.39 10.15
C ILE A 68 -4.69 -11.38 11.57
N LEU A 69 -5.26 -10.62 12.50
CA LEU A 69 -4.79 -10.57 13.89
C LEU A 69 -5.12 -11.83 14.68
N THR A 70 -6.33 -12.40 14.46
CA THR A 70 -6.82 -13.58 15.18
C THR A 70 -6.34 -14.91 14.61
N ASP A 71 -5.94 -14.97 13.33
CA ASP A 71 -5.55 -16.23 12.73
C ASP A 71 -4.16 -16.67 13.23
N GLN A 72 -4.17 -17.64 14.14
CA GLN A 72 -3.00 -18.42 14.54
C GLN A 72 -3.08 -19.80 13.90
N GLN A 73 -3.01 -19.89 12.56
CA GLN A 73 -2.64 -21.17 11.94
C GLN A 73 -2.02 -21.05 10.55
N GLU A 74 -1.27 -22.10 10.25
CA GLU A 74 -0.19 -22.22 9.27
C GLU A 74 -0.61 -22.15 7.80
N ASP A 75 0.40 -21.87 6.96
CA ASP A 75 0.41 -21.95 5.50
C ASP A 75 -0.68 -22.83 4.87
N SER A 76 -1.60 -22.23 4.14
CA SER A 76 -2.18 -22.88 2.96
C SER A 76 -2.49 -21.87 1.87
N SER A 77 -1.97 -22.19 0.69
CA SER A 77 -2.02 -21.37 -0.50
C SER A 77 -3.43 -21.26 -1.09
N THR A 78 -3.67 -20.11 -1.73
CA THR A 78 -4.58 -19.89 -2.86
C THR A 78 -6.02 -19.48 -2.50
N LYS A 79 -6.32 -18.17 -2.61
CA LYS A 79 -6.96 -17.58 -3.81
C LYS A 79 -7.02 -16.04 -3.78
N GLN A 80 -6.34 -15.48 -4.78
CA GLN A 80 -6.70 -14.30 -5.58
C GLN A 80 -6.54 -12.86 -5.05
N THR A 81 -5.76 -12.15 -5.87
CA THR A 81 -5.81 -10.72 -6.25
C THR A 81 -5.11 -9.70 -5.37
N THR A 82 -4.22 -8.95 -6.04
CA THR A 82 -3.46 -7.74 -5.68
C THR A 82 -2.39 -7.89 -4.58
N SER A 83 -1.13 -8.05 -5.03
CA SER A 83 0.11 -7.79 -4.27
C SER A 83 0.10 -8.28 -2.81
N HIS A 84 0.09 -9.60 -2.64
CA HIS A 84 0.06 -10.26 -1.33
C HIS A 84 1.39 -10.08 -0.59
N LEU A 85 1.50 -9.03 0.23
CA LEU A 85 2.33 -9.11 1.43
C LEU A 85 1.88 -10.37 2.18
N SER A 86 2.80 -11.26 2.58
CA SER A 86 2.38 -12.43 3.34
C SER A 86 1.57 -11.98 4.55
N ASN A 87 0.53 -12.71 4.94
CA ASN A 87 -0.31 -12.36 6.09
C ASN A 87 0.55 -12.06 7.34
N LYS A 88 1.70 -12.75 7.46
CA LYS A 88 2.73 -12.47 8.47
C LYS A 88 3.37 -11.08 8.33
N ALA A 89 3.76 -10.67 7.13
CA ALA A 89 4.29 -9.33 6.88
C ALA A 89 3.23 -8.25 7.12
N MET A 90 1.97 -8.51 6.74
CA MET A 90 0.86 -7.59 6.97
C MET A 90 0.56 -7.44 8.47
N LYS A 91 0.54 -8.55 9.23
CA LYS A 91 0.40 -8.55 10.69
C LYS A 91 1.51 -7.75 11.37
N ASN A 92 2.76 -7.99 11.00
CA ASN A 92 3.89 -7.24 11.56
C ASN A 92 3.79 -5.73 11.30
N MET A 93 3.31 -5.33 10.12
CA MET A 93 3.08 -3.92 9.81
C MET A 93 1.92 -3.33 10.63
N LEU A 94 0.82 -4.06 10.81
CA LEU A 94 -0.32 -3.63 11.62
C LEU A 94 0.06 -3.48 13.11
N GLU A 95 0.87 -4.40 13.64
CA GLU A 95 1.42 -4.29 15.00
C GLU A 95 2.35 -3.08 15.13
N LEU A 96 3.27 -2.88 14.17
CA LEU A 96 4.16 -1.72 14.17
C LEU A 96 3.40 -0.39 14.11
N LEU A 97 2.29 -0.34 13.35
CA LEU A 97 1.40 0.81 13.31
C LEU A 97 0.71 1.06 14.66
N CYS A 98 0.38 0.02 15.44
CA CYS A 98 -0.17 0.18 16.79
C CYS A 98 0.84 0.73 17.78
N ASP A 99 2.13 0.44 17.59
CA ASP A 99 3.20 0.87 18.49
C ASP A 99 3.65 2.31 18.16
N GLU A 100 3.83 2.63 16.88
CA GLU A 100 4.30 3.96 16.44
C GLU A 100 3.15 4.96 16.24
N GLY A 101 1.93 4.48 16.04
CA GLY A 101 0.73 5.30 15.78
C GLY A 101 0.07 5.90 17.02
N ASP A 102 0.65 5.72 18.21
CA ASP A 102 0.07 6.20 19.48
C ASP A 102 -0.12 7.73 19.53
N PHE A 103 0.61 8.49 18.70
CA PHE A 103 0.44 9.94 18.59
C PHE A 103 -0.89 10.36 17.96
N LEU A 104 -1.54 9.48 17.19
CA LEU A 104 -2.83 9.74 16.53
C LEU A 104 -4.01 9.42 17.45
N ILE A 105 -3.75 8.79 18.59
CA ILE A 105 -4.78 8.26 19.50
C ILE A 105 -5.00 9.24 20.64
N GLU A 106 -6.26 9.46 21.03
CA GLU A 106 -6.56 10.31 22.18
C GLU A 106 -5.96 9.69 23.46
N PRO A 107 -5.24 10.47 24.31
CA PRO A 107 -4.62 9.93 25.53
C PRO A 107 -5.61 9.28 26.50
N LYS A 108 -6.88 9.73 26.49
CA LYS A 108 -7.95 9.13 27.30
C LYS A 108 -8.33 7.73 26.81
N LEU A 109 -8.25 7.49 25.50
CA LEU A 109 -8.49 6.18 24.92
C LEU A 109 -7.37 5.21 25.30
N LEU A 110 -6.10 5.65 25.29
CA LEU A 110 -4.97 4.83 25.74
C LEU A 110 -5.12 4.37 27.20
N ALA A 111 -5.55 5.26 28.09
CA ALA A 111 -5.80 4.92 29.50
C ALA A 111 -6.94 3.90 29.68
N LEU A 112 -7.96 3.91 28.81
CA LEU A 112 -9.05 2.94 28.82
C LEU A 112 -8.67 1.59 28.22
N LEU A 113 -7.59 1.55 27.42
CA LEU A 113 -7.08 0.34 26.76
C LEU A 113 -5.99 -0.38 27.55
N GLU A 114 -5.43 0.22 28.62
CA GLU A 114 -4.49 -0.47 29.52
C GLU A 114 -4.97 -1.81 30.12
N PRO A 115 -6.24 -1.97 30.53
CA PRO A 115 -6.70 -3.21 31.14
C PRO A 115 -7.08 -4.32 30.15
N LEU A 116 -7.02 -4.06 28.83
CA LEU A 116 -7.52 -4.97 27.80
C LEU A 116 -6.43 -5.88 27.24
N GLU A 117 -6.81 -7.03 26.67
CA GLU A 117 -5.88 -7.96 26.04
C GLU A 117 -5.24 -7.33 24.79
N ASN A 118 -3.96 -7.64 24.53
CA ASN A 118 -3.17 -6.99 23.49
C ASN A 118 -3.83 -7.01 22.10
N ASN A 119 -4.52 -8.10 21.74
CA ASN A 119 -5.19 -8.23 20.44
C ASN A 119 -6.38 -7.28 20.31
N GLU A 120 -7.20 -7.16 21.36
CA GLU A 120 -8.36 -6.26 21.38
C GLU A 120 -7.91 -4.79 21.46
N LYS A 121 -6.86 -4.52 22.23
CA LYS A 121 -6.20 -3.21 22.28
C LYS A 121 -5.71 -2.78 20.90
N ASN A 122 -4.99 -3.67 20.19
CA ASN A 122 -4.47 -3.39 18.86
C ASN A 122 -5.58 -3.13 17.85
N LEU A 123 -6.69 -3.87 17.91
CA LEU A 123 -7.83 -3.65 17.01
C LEU A 123 -8.47 -2.27 17.23
N ILE A 124 -8.67 -1.85 18.48
CA ILE A 124 -9.26 -0.54 18.80
C ILE A 124 -8.28 0.60 18.46
N LYS A 125 -6.98 0.40 18.67
CA LYS A 125 -5.94 1.33 18.23
C LYS A 125 -5.96 1.51 16.72
N LEU A 126 -6.03 0.41 15.96
CA LEU A 126 -6.10 0.45 14.50
C LEU A 126 -7.35 1.16 14.00
N ASP A 127 -8.52 0.92 14.61
CA ASP A 127 -9.75 1.67 14.29
C ASP A 127 -9.57 3.18 14.53
N ALA A 128 -9.00 3.56 15.67
CA ALA A 128 -8.73 4.96 15.99
C ALA A 128 -7.74 5.61 15.01
N ILE A 129 -6.67 4.90 14.64
CA ILE A 129 -5.66 5.34 13.67
C ILE A 129 -6.31 5.49 12.28
N PHE A 130 -7.07 4.51 11.82
CA PHE A 130 -7.77 4.58 10.53
C PHE A 130 -8.77 5.73 10.49
N ARG A 131 -9.49 5.97 11.59
CA ARG A 131 -10.40 7.12 11.72
C ARG A 131 -9.66 8.45 11.69
N ALA A 132 -8.49 8.55 12.33
CA ALA A 132 -7.64 9.73 12.26
C ALA A 132 -7.10 9.97 10.84
N LEU A 133 -6.77 8.90 10.12
CA LEU A 133 -6.32 8.92 8.73
C LEU A 133 -7.47 9.07 7.71
N LYS A 134 -8.73 9.16 8.17
CA LYS A 134 -9.94 9.19 7.34
C LYS A 134 -10.05 8.02 6.36
N ILE A 135 -9.59 6.84 6.78
CA ILE A 135 -9.82 5.58 6.09
C ILE A 135 -11.19 5.08 6.57
N GLU A 136 -12.26 5.50 5.90
CA GLU A 136 -13.62 5.08 6.21
C GLU A 136 -13.90 3.69 5.63
N ASN A 137 -14.15 2.70 6.49
CA ASN A 137 -14.80 1.46 6.09
C ASN A 137 -16.29 1.72 5.90
N ASP A 138 -16.79 1.50 4.69
CA ASP A 138 -18.23 1.28 4.44
C ASP A 138 -18.57 -0.19 4.67
#